data_AF-A0A923TLD8-F1
#
_entry.id   AF-A0A923TLD8-F1
#
_cell.length_a   1.000
_cell.length_b   1.000
_cell.length_c   1.000
_cell.angle_alpha   90.00
_cell.angle_beta   90.00
_cell.angle_gamma   90.00
#
_symmetry.space_group_name_H-M   'P 1'
#
loop_
_entity.id
_entity.type
_entity.pdbx_description
1 polymer ?
#
loop_
_entity_poly.entity_id
_entity_poly.type
_entity_poly.pdbx_seq_one_letter_code
_entity_poly.pdbx_strand_id
1 'polypeptide(L)'
;MKAPPRLQSLIDEGLIDTVVRQLMSGKEAMVYVVRCGDDTRCAKIYKEATQRSFRQAVDYTENRRVKNTRQARAMAKGTKFGRQAQEAAWQGAEVDALYRLAAAGVRVPRPYNF
;
A
#
# COMPACT_ATOMS: atom_id res chain seq x y z
N MET A 1 3.12 20.73 9.13
CA MET A 1 2.09 19.75 9.56
C MET A 1 2.80 18.67 10.36
N LYS A 2 2.19 18.11 11.42
CA LYS A 2 2.77 16.94 12.10
C LYS A 2 2.67 15.72 11.19
N ALA A 3 3.79 15.04 10.92
CA ALA A 3 3.79 13.86 10.07
C ALA A 3 2.97 12.72 10.73
N PRO A 4 2.20 11.94 9.95
CA PRO A 4 1.58 10.72 10.44
C PRO A 4 2.67 9.75 10.97
N PRO A 5 2.41 8.97 12.03
CA PRO A 5 3.42 8.07 12.61
C PRO A 5 4.06 7.12 11.60
N ARG A 6 3.29 6.65 10.61
CA ARG A 6 3.78 5.76 9.54
C ARG A 6 4.73 6.43 8.54
N LEU A 7 4.74 7.76 8.44
CA LEU A 7 5.71 8.49 7.62
C LEU A 7 6.91 8.97 8.44
N GLN A 8 6.83 8.95 9.76
CA GLN A 8 7.92 9.41 10.62
C GLN A 8 9.18 8.57 10.41
N SER A 9 9.05 7.24 10.35
CA SER A 9 10.20 6.37 10.07
C SER A 9 10.88 6.68 8.73
N LEU A 10 10.11 7.05 7.70
CA LEU A 10 10.66 7.43 6.40
C LEU A 10 11.39 8.78 6.44
N ILE A 11 10.98 9.67 7.35
CA ILE A 11 11.69 10.94 7.61
C ILE A 11 13.00 10.64 8.35
N ASP A 12 12.93 9.82 9.39
CA ASP A 12 14.07 9.48 10.24
C ASP A 12 15.16 8.73 9.46
N GLU A 13 14.77 7.91 8.47
CA GLU A 13 15.66 7.19 7.55
C GLU A 13 16.15 8.04 6.36
N GLY A 14 15.67 9.30 6.23
CA GLY A 14 16.07 10.21 5.15
C GLY A 14 15.50 9.86 3.76
N LEU A 15 14.46 9.02 3.70
CA LEU A 15 13.78 8.67 2.44
C LEU A 15 12.85 9.79 1.95
N ILE A 16 12.29 10.56 2.89
CA ILE A 16 11.51 11.78 2.63
C ILE A 16 11.97 12.86 3.62
N ASP A 17 11.93 14.14 3.24
CA ASP A 17 12.38 15.21 4.15
C ASP A 17 11.24 15.68 5.04
N THR A 18 10.05 15.85 4.47
CA THR A 18 8.90 16.37 5.19
C THR A 18 7.56 16.04 4.55
N VAL A 19 6.51 16.04 5.38
CA VAL A 19 5.12 15.96 4.96
C VAL A 19 4.57 17.37 4.80
N VAL A 20 4.23 17.73 3.56
CA VAL A 20 3.70 19.06 3.23
C VAL A 20 2.24 19.17 3.64
N ARG A 21 1.40 18.27 3.12
CA ARG A 21 -0.04 18.23 3.39
C ARG A 21 -0.65 16.88 3.06
N GLN A 22 -1.81 16.60 3.64
CA GLN A 22 -2.68 15.54 3.14
C GLN A 22 -3.25 15.95 1.76
N LEU A 23 -3.20 15.04 0.79
CA LEU A 23 -3.79 15.24 -0.54
C LEU A 23 -5.25 14.80 -0.57
N MET A 24 -5.49 13.53 -0.22
CA MET A 24 -6.83 12.93 -0.22
C MET A 24 -6.90 11.74 0.74
N SER A 25 -8.10 11.42 1.23
CA SER A 25 -8.39 10.19 1.98
C SER A 25 -9.36 9.36 1.17
N GLY A 26 -8.98 8.12 0.89
CA GLY A 26 -9.83 7.15 0.20
C GLY A 26 -10.34 6.06 1.15
N LYS A 27 -11.06 5.10 0.57
CA LYS A 27 -11.59 3.93 1.28
C LYS A 27 -10.48 3.01 1.81
N GLU A 28 -9.39 2.88 1.06
CA GLU A 28 -8.30 1.93 1.31
C GLU A 28 -7.01 2.56 1.81
N ALA A 29 -6.80 3.84 1.52
CA ALA A 29 -5.54 4.50 1.78
C ALA A 29 -5.72 6.01 1.96
N MET A 30 -4.72 6.64 2.55
CA MET A 30 -4.56 8.09 2.58
C MET A 30 -3.33 8.45 1.76
N VAL A 31 -3.40 9.57 1.05
CA VAL A 31 -2.30 10.06 0.22
C VAL A 31 -1.85 11.42 0.76
N TYR A 32 -0.54 11.56 0.92
CA TYR A 32 0.12 12.77 1.40
C TYR A 32 1.08 13.30 0.33
N VAL A 33 1.22 14.61 0.26
CA VAL A 33 2.28 15.28 -0.51
C VAL A 33 3.50 15.39 0.38
N VAL A 34 4.64 14.91 -0.11
CA VAL A 34 5.93 14.88 0.60
C VAL A 34 7.03 15.55 -0.21
N ARG A 35 8.08 16.03 0.46
CA ARG A 35 9.32 16.50 -0.16
C ARG A 35 10.40 15.42 -0.10
N CYS A 36 11.18 15.31 -1.18
CA CYS A 36 12.35 14.46 -1.30
C CYS A 36 13.43 15.23 -2.08
N GLY A 37 14.31 15.94 -1.39
CA GLY A 37 15.15 16.98 -1.96
C GLY A 37 14.29 18.04 -2.69
N ASP A 38 14.65 18.32 -3.94
CA ASP A 38 13.93 19.27 -4.78
C ASP A 38 12.60 18.72 -5.33
N ASP A 39 12.40 17.40 -5.26
CA ASP A 39 11.21 16.76 -5.79
C ASP A 39 10.00 16.92 -4.86
N THR A 40 8.81 16.99 -5.47
CA THR A 40 7.53 16.81 -4.77
C THR A 40 6.96 15.46 -5.15
N ARG A 41 6.73 14.59 -4.17
CA ARG A 41 6.25 13.21 -4.37
C ARG A 41 4.97 12.95 -3.56
N CYS A 42 4.37 11.79 -3.80
CA CYS A 42 3.20 11.32 -3.06
C CYS A 42 3.56 10.11 -2.20
N ALA A 43 3.17 10.14 -0.93
CA ALA A 43 3.25 9.00 -0.02
C ALA A 43 1.85 8.41 0.20
N LYS A 44 1.67 7.14 -0.16
CA LYS A 44 0.41 6.40 0.01
C LYS A 44 0.50 5.52 1.25
N ILE A 45 -0.38 5.75 2.21
CA ILE A 45 -0.50 4.95 3.44
C ILE A 45 -1.76 4.11 3.37
N TYR A 46 -1.62 2.78 3.32
CA TYR A 46 -2.75 1.86 3.37
C TYR A 46 -3.41 1.85 4.76
N LYS A 47 -4.74 1.91 4.81
CA LYS A 47 -5.51 1.74 6.04
C LYS A 47 -5.48 0.26 6.45
N GLU A 48 -5.42 -0.01 7.75
CA GLU A 48 -5.54 -1.37 8.28
C GLU A 48 -6.90 -1.97 7.92
N ALA A 49 -6.95 -3.29 7.71
CA ALA A 49 -8.18 -3.98 7.32
C ALA A 49 -9.39 -3.67 8.21
N THR A 50 -9.17 -3.40 9.50
CA THR A 50 -10.21 -3.03 10.50
C THR A 50 -10.74 -1.61 10.35
N GLN A 51 -10.00 -0.71 9.68
CA GLN A 51 -10.39 0.69 9.46
C GLN A 51 -10.82 0.98 8.01
N ARG A 52 -10.87 -0.06 7.16
CA ARG A 52 -11.37 0.05 5.79
C ARG A 52 -12.89 -0.04 5.81
N SER A 53 -13.59 0.93 5.21
CA SER A 53 -15.05 0.91 5.06
C SER A 53 -15.51 -0.04 3.93
N PHE A 54 -14.89 -1.22 3.82
CA PHE A 54 -15.24 -2.25 2.84
C PHE A 54 -16.42 -3.07 3.32
N ARG A 55 -17.61 -2.80 2.76
CA ARG A 55 -18.80 -3.65 2.93
C ARG A 55 -18.79 -4.92 2.05
N GLN A 56 -17.90 -5.04 1.08
CA GLN A 56 -17.78 -6.20 0.17
C GLN A 56 -16.31 -6.48 -0.16
N ALA A 57 -15.68 -7.38 0.61
CA ALA A 57 -14.28 -7.77 0.44
C ALA A 57 -14.11 -9.08 -0.37
N VAL A 58 -15.20 -9.81 -0.61
CA VAL A 58 -15.18 -11.18 -1.15
C VAL A 58 -14.70 -11.18 -2.61
N ASP A 59 -15.23 -10.28 -3.45
CA ASP A 59 -14.98 -10.24 -4.90
C ASP A 59 -13.51 -9.95 -5.30
N TYR A 60 -12.72 -9.30 -4.44
CA TYR A 60 -11.32 -8.98 -4.74
C TYR A 60 -10.34 -10.14 -4.47
N THR A 61 -10.80 -11.18 -3.77
CA THR A 61 -9.97 -12.31 -3.35
C THR A 61 -10.05 -13.50 -4.29
N GLU A 62 -11.16 -13.67 -5.01
CA GLU A 62 -11.48 -14.91 -5.71
C GLU A 62 -10.50 -15.27 -6.85
N ASN A 63 -9.81 -14.28 -7.43
CA ASN A 63 -8.89 -14.50 -8.56
C ASN A 63 -7.40 -14.46 -8.23
N ARG A 64 -7.00 -14.43 -6.95
CA ARG A 64 -5.57 -14.35 -6.56
C ARG A 64 -5.04 -15.69 -6.03
N ARG A 65 -4.36 -16.46 -6.90
CA ARG A 65 -3.69 -17.72 -6.50
C ARG A 65 -2.33 -17.46 -5.86
N VAL A 66 -2.18 -17.84 -4.59
CA VAL A 66 -0.90 -17.83 -3.88
C VAL A 66 -0.17 -19.16 -4.17
N LYS A 67 1.08 -19.08 -4.64
CA LYS A 67 1.88 -20.26 -5.03
C LYS A 67 2.21 -21.19 -3.84
N ASN A 68 2.22 -20.67 -2.61
CA ASN A 68 2.52 -21.43 -1.40
C ASN A 68 1.24 -22.02 -0.78
N THR A 69 1.09 -23.34 -0.84
CA THR A 69 -0.08 -24.08 -0.35
C THR A 69 -0.33 -23.91 1.15
N ARG A 70 0.72 -23.71 1.97
CA ARG A 70 0.59 -23.48 3.42
C ARG A 70 0.02 -22.09 3.71
N GLN A 71 0.48 -21.07 2.99
CA GLN A 71 -0.06 -19.71 3.09
C GLN A 71 -1.50 -19.66 2.56
N ALA A 72 -1.78 -20.31 1.43
CA ALA A 72 -3.14 -20.39 0.88
C ALA A 72 -4.13 -21.01 1.88
N ARG A 73 -3.74 -22.09 2.58
CA ARG A 73 -4.57 -22.70 3.63
C ARG A 73 -4.75 -21.78 4.84
N ALA A 74 -3.70 -21.08 5.28
CA ALA A 74 -3.79 -20.15 6.40
C ALA A 74 -4.72 -18.96 6.09
N MET A 75 -4.68 -18.45 4.85
CA MET A 75 -5.55 -17.41 4.32
C MET A 75 -7.00 -17.91 4.22
N ALA A 76 -7.23 -19.08 3.63
CA ALA A 76 -8.55 -19.70 3.53
C ALA A 76 -9.20 -19.95 4.91
N LYS A 77 -8.39 -20.32 5.92
CA LYS A 77 -8.85 -20.50 7.31
C LYS A 77 -9.03 -19.19 8.09
N GLY A 78 -8.72 -18.02 7.52
CA GLY A 78 -8.89 -16.74 8.21
C GLY A 78 -8.05 -16.57 9.49
N THR A 79 -6.96 -17.34 9.63
CA THR A 79 -6.07 -17.26 10.80
C THR A 79 -5.44 -15.86 10.90
N LYS A 80 -4.96 -15.45 12.08
CA LYS A 80 -4.27 -14.15 12.25
C LYS A 80 -3.12 -13.98 11.25
N PHE A 81 -2.30 -15.03 11.10
CA PHE A 81 -1.23 -15.10 10.11
C PHE A 81 -1.76 -15.04 8.67
N GLY A 82 -2.84 -15.77 8.38
CA GLY A 82 -3.50 -15.74 7.07
C GLY A 82 -4.01 -14.36 6.67
N ARG A 83 -4.65 -13.64 7.61
CA ARG A 83 -5.13 -12.26 7.38
C ARG A 83 -3.98 -11.29 7.11
N GLN A 84 -2.89 -11.39 7.87
CA GLN A 84 -1.69 -10.58 7.64
C GLN A 84 -1.02 -10.91 6.29
N ALA A 85 -0.89 -12.19 5.95
CA ALA A 85 -0.32 -12.62 4.68
C ALA A 85 -1.18 -12.18 3.49
N GLN A 86 -2.50 -12.24 3.62
CA GLN A 86 -3.44 -11.74 2.62
C GLN A 86 -3.32 -10.23 2.43
N GLU A 87 -3.18 -9.47 3.52
CA GLU A 87 -3.01 -8.02 3.46
C GLU A 87 -1.68 -7.63 2.80
N ALA A 88 -0.58 -8.27 3.17
CA ALA A 88 0.74 -8.06 2.57
C ALA A 88 0.74 -8.41 1.07
N ALA A 89 0.15 -9.55 0.70
CA ALA A 89 0.01 -9.95 -0.70
C ALA A 89 -0.88 -8.98 -1.49
N TRP A 90 -1.89 -8.41 -0.84
CA TRP A 90 -2.76 -7.42 -1.48
C TRP A 90 -2.04 -6.10 -1.75
N GLN A 91 -1.27 -5.59 -0.79
CA GLN A 91 -0.49 -4.37 -0.96
C GLN A 91 0.63 -4.55 -1.99
N GLY A 92 1.35 -5.67 -1.95
CA GLY A 92 2.41 -5.97 -2.92
C GLY A 92 1.91 -6.10 -4.36
N ALA A 93 0.72 -6.66 -4.57
CA ALA A 93 0.14 -6.81 -5.91
C ALA A 93 -0.16 -5.47 -6.61
N GLU A 94 -0.56 -4.43 -5.86
CA GLU A 94 -0.76 -3.10 -6.44
C GLU A 94 0.55 -2.51 -6.94
N VAL A 95 1.61 -2.64 -6.13
CA VAL A 95 2.94 -2.14 -6.46
C VAL A 95 3.53 -2.88 -7.64
N ASP A 96 3.42 -4.21 -7.66
CA ASP A 96 3.82 -5.04 -8.80
C ASP A 96 3.12 -4.61 -10.09
N ALA A 97 1.82 -4.31 -10.02
CA ALA A 97 1.06 -3.82 -11.17
C ALA A 97 1.55 -2.46 -11.64
N LEU A 98 1.82 -1.53 -10.71
CA LEU A 98 2.37 -0.20 -11.04
C LEU A 98 3.76 -0.32 -11.71
N TYR A 99 4.65 -1.15 -11.18
CA TYR A 99 5.97 -1.38 -11.80
C TYR A 99 5.83 -1.98 -13.21
N ARG A 100 4.94 -2.96 -13.41
CA ARG A 100 4.71 -3.56 -14.74
C ARG A 100 4.15 -2.55 -15.74
N LEU A 101 3.17 -1.75 -15.34
CA LEU A 101 2.57 -0.73 -16.21
C LEU A 101 3.57 0.37 -16.56
N ALA A 102 4.36 0.83 -15.59
CA ALA A 102 5.43 1.80 -15.82
C ALA A 102 6.50 1.24 -16.78
N ALA A 103 6.92 -0.02 -16.59
CA ALA A 103 7.87 -0.68 -17.48
C ALA A 103 7.32 -0.86 -18.92
N ALA A 104 6.01 -1.01 -19.06
CA ALA A 104 5.32 -1.06 -20.35
C ALA A 104 5.11 0.32 -21.00
N GLY A 105 5.60 1.41 -20.39
CA GLY A 105 5.45 2.77 -20.92
C GLY A 105 4.03 3.35 -20.76
N VAL A 106 3.16 2.69 -19.99
CA VAL A 106 1.82 3.21 -19.70
C VAL A 106 1.93 4.40 -18.76
N ARG A 107 1.13 5.44 -19.00
CA ARG A 107 1.07 6.62 -18.12
C ARG A 107 0.44 6.26 -16.77
N VAL A 108 1.29 5.88 -15.82
CA VAL A 108 0.92 5.62 -14.42
C VAL A 108 1.83 6.41 -13.46
N PRO A 109 1.44 6.60 -12.18
CA PRO A 109 2.35 7.14 -11.18
C PRO A 109 3.61 6.27 -11.06
N ARG A 110 4.79 6.90 -11.13
CA ARG A 110 6.06 6.20 -11.00
C ARG A 110 6.27 5.76 -9.54
N PRO A 111 6.40 4.46 -9.25
CA PRO A 111 6.78 4.00 -7.92
C PRO A 111 8.26 4.31 -7.63
N TYR A 112 8.58 4.64 -6.38
CA TYR A 112 9.94 4.94 -5.91
C TYR A 112 10.41 3.98 -4.82
N ASN A 113 9.53 3.68 -3.87
CA ASN A 113 9.81 2.77 -2.76
C ASN A 113 8.48 2.17 -2.28
N PHE A 114 8.51 0.94 -1.75
CA PHE A 114 7.33 0.24 -1.20
C PHE A 114 7.72 -0.65 -0.03
#